data_AF-A0A2D5PMN4-F1
#
_entry.id   AF-A0A2D5PMN4-F1
#
_cell.length_a   1.000
_cell.length_b   1.000
_cell.length_c   1.000
_cell.angle_alpha   90.00
_cell.angle_beta   90.00
_cell.angle_gamma   90.00
#
_symmetry.space_group_name_H-M   'P 1'
#
loop_
_entity.id
_entity.type
_entity.pdbx_description
1 polymer ?
#
loop_
_entity_poly.entity_id
_entity_poly.type
_entity_poly.pdbx_seq_one_letter_code
_entity_poly.pdbx_strand_id
1 'polypeptide(L)'
;MYGNDSSSMILYFSSGSNQAQLSAAGAWVDASDVAYKKDIVDINYGLDTVKKLKPRTYKMKPDDEQQIGFVAQELELDIPEIVTGEDGSKGVAYGQLTAVLTKAIQEQQELIEDLQTQINNLRGK
;
A
#
# COMPACT_ATOMS: atom_id res chain seq x y z
N MET A 1 -3.45 -15.50 -18.48
CA MET A 1 -2.47 -16.53 -18.90
C MET A 1 -1.29 -16.47 -17.94
N TYR A 2 -0.79 -17.62 -17.49
CA TYR A 2 0.43 -17.72 -16.69
C TYR A 2 1.58 -18.15 -17.59
N GLY A 3 2.68 -17.41 -17.56
CA GLY A 3 3.88 -17.72 -18.34
C GLY A 3 5.09 -17.79 -17.41
N ASN A 4 5.86 -18.86 -17.52
CA ASN A 4 7.16 -18.98 -16.88
C ASN A 4 8.22 -18.84 -17.97
N ASP A 5 9.06 -17.81 -17.89
CA ASP A 5 10.27 -17.74 -18.70
C ASP A 5 11.40 -18.47 -17.96
N SER A 6 11.62 -19.72 -18.38
CA SER A 6 12.62 -20.62 -17.83
C SER A 6 14.04 -20.06 -17.83
N SER A 7 14.32 -19.03 -18.65
CA SER A 7 15.64 -18.39 -18.72
C SER A 7 15.83 -17.29 -17.67
N SER A 8 14.75 -16.69 -17.17
CA SER A 8 14.79 -15.54 -16.25
C SER A 8 14.17 -15.80 -14.87
N MET A 9 13.53 -16.96 -14.64
CA MET A 9 12.81 -17.29 -13.38
C MET A 9 11.76 -16.22 -13.00
N ILE A 10 11.16 -15.57 -13.99
CA ILE A 10 10.10 -14.58 -13.79
C ILE A 10 8.75 -15.25 -14.02
N LEU A 11 7.83 -15.07 -13.07
CA LEU A 11 6.44 -15.49 -13.21
C LEU A 11 5.59 -14.29 -13.65
N TYR A 12 4.88 -14.45 -14.78
CA TYR A 12 3.97 -13.44 -15.31
C TYR A 12 2.51 -13.81 -15.10
N PHE A 13 1.74 -12.81 -14.71
CA PHE A 13 0.29 -12.86 -14.53
C PHE A 13 -0.33 -11.81 -15.46
N SER A 14 -1.11 -12.24 -16.45
CA SER A 14 -1.78 -11.31 -17.37
C SER A 14 -3.25 -11.67 -17.60
N SER A 15 -4.10 -10.65 -17.61
CA SER A 15 -5.53 -10.73 -17.98
C SER A 15 -5.80 -10.27 -19.43
N GLY A 16 -4.76 -9.88 -20.18
CA GLY A 16 -4.89 -9.25 -21.50
C GLY A 16 -5.09 -7.73 -21.45
N SER A 17 -5.57 -7.18 -20.32
CA SER A 17 -5.75 -5.74 -20.09
C SER A 17 -4.77 -5.16 -19.06
N ASN A 18 -4.19 -6.01 -18.21
CA ASN A 18 -3.22 -5.64 -17.19
C ASN A 18 -2.22 -6.80 -16.98
N GLN A 19 -1.08 -6.51 -16.36
CA GLN A 19 -0.07 -7.51 -16.02
C GLN A 19 0.60 -7.24 -14.67
N ALA A 20 1.08 -8.31 -14.04
CA ALA A 20 1.97 -8.25 -12.89
C ALA A 20 3.04 -9.35 -13.02
N GLN A 21 4.20 -9.14 -12.42
CA GLN A 21 5.29 -10.12 -12.43
C GLN A 21 5.89 -10.33 -11.04
N LEU A 22 6.26 -11.58 -10.75
CA LEU A 22 7.17 -11.91 -9.64
C LEU A 22 8.58 -12.04 -10.21
N SER A 23 9.47 -11.14 -9.81
CA SER A 23 10.87 -11.17 -10.25
C SER A 23 11.61 -12.37 -9.66
N ALA A 24 12.74 -12.75 -10.27
CA ALA A 24 13.62 -13.79 -9.73
C ALA A 24 14.16 -13.48 -8.31
N ALA A 25 14.14 -12.20 -7.91
CA ALA A 25 14.52 -11.76 -6.56
C ALA A 25 13.35 -11.80 -5.56
N GLY A 26 12.18 -12.31 -5.96
CA GLY A 26 10.99 -12.39 -5.11
C GLY A 26 10.20 -11.08 -4.98
N ALA A 27 10.49 -10.08 -5.82
CA ALA A 27 9.76 -8.81 -5.79
C ALA A 27 8.49 -8.90 -6.65
N TRP A 28 7.35 -8.54 -6.06
CA TRP A 28 6.12 -8.35 -6.80
C TRP A 28 6.14 -6.97 -7.49
N VAL A 29 5.83 -6.95 -8.80
CA VAL A 29 5.83 -5.74 -9.62
C VAL A 29 4.53 -5.65 -10.40
N ASP A 30 3.74 -4.62 -10.08
CA ASP A 30 2.49 -4.30 -10.78
C ASP A 30 2.76 -3.42 -12.02
N ALA A 31 2.01 -3.62 -13.10
CA ALA A 31 2.04 -2.67 -14.21
C ALA A 31 1.47 -1.32 -13.79
N SER A 32 2.21 -0.25 -14.09
CA SER A 32 1.92 1.10 -13.60
C SER A 32 2.10 2.20 -14.65
N ASP A 33 2.42 1.82 -15.89
CA ASP A 33 2.55 2.76 -17.01
C ASP A 33 1.24 3.53 -17.25
N VAL A 34 1.35 4.79 -17.66
CA VAL A 34 0.21 5.66 -17.96
C VAL A 34 -0.71 5.06 -19.03
N ALA A 35 -0.18 4.26 -19.96
CA ALA A 35 -0.97 3.57 -20.98
C ALA A 35 -2.00 2.58 -20.40
N TYR A 36 -1.77 2.08 -19.17
CA TYR A 36 -2.69 1.18 -18.46
C TYR A 36 -3.68 1.93 -17.55
N LYS A 37 -3.59 3.26 -17.47
CA LYS A 37 -4.36 4.07 -16.52
C LYS A 37 -5.26 5.06 -17.26
N LYS A 38 -6.40 5.37 -16.66
CA LYS A 38 -7.35 6.38 -17.13
C LYS A 38 -7.92 7.12 -15.92
N ASP A 39 -8.48 8.30 -16.15
CA ASP A 39 -9.17 9.09 -15.13
C ASP A 39 -8.30 9.32 -13.87
N ILE A 40 -7.01 9.65 -14.09
CA ILE A 40 -6.02 9.81 -13.02
C ILE A 40 -6.32 11.07 -12.22
N VAL A 41 -6.64 10.90 -10.94
CA VAL A 41 -6.91 11.96 -9.95
C VAL A 41 -6.12 11.70 -8.68
N ASP A 42 -5.95 12.74 -7.85
CA ASP A 42 -5.33 12.60 -6.53
C ASP A 42 -6.16 11.69 -5.63
N ILE A 43 -5.47 10.95 -4.75
CA ILE A 43 -6.14 10.08 -3.77
C ILE A 43 -6.80 10.91 -2.67
N ASN A 44 -7.95 10.44 -2.19
CA ASN A 44 -8.68 11.05 -1.07
C ASN A 44 -8.24 10.49 0.31
N TYR A 45 -7.06 9.87 0.36
CA TYR A 45 -6.48 9.30 1.57
C TYR A 45 -5.23 10.09 1.96
N GLY A 46 -4.95 10.15 3.26
CA GLY A 46 -3.82 10.90 3.78
C GLY A 46 -3.55 10.58 5.25
N LEU A 47 -2.97 11.53 5.96
CA LEU A 47 -2.53 11.38 7.35
C LEU A 47 -3.68 11.01 8.28
N ASP A 48 -4.86 11.59 8.07
CA ASP A 48 -6.03 11.29 8.91
C ASP A 48 -6.57 9.87 8.70
N THR A 49 -6.44 9.29 7.50
CA THR A 49 -6.72 7.88 7.26
C THR A 49 -5.68 7.02 7.95
N VAL A 50 -4.40 7.31 7.75
CA VAL A 50 -3.28 6.54 8.34
C VAL A 50 -3.35 6.48 9.86
N LYS A 51 -3.75 7.57 10.51
CA LYS A 51 -3.94 7.64 11.97
C LYS A 51 -5.01 6.68 12.52
N LYS A 52 -5.94 6.22 11.69
CA LYS A 52 -7.00 5.26 12.07
C LYS A 52 -6.58 3.81 11.89
N LEU A 53 -5.62 3.57 10.99
CA LEU A 53 -5.14 2.23 10.68
C LEU A 53 -4.53 1.59 11.92
N LYS A 54 -4.66 0.27 12.01
CA LYS A 54 -4.22 -0.51 13.17
C LYS A 54 -3.14 -1.52 12.77
N PRO A 55 -1.86 -1.14 12.75
CA PRO A 55 -0.78 -2.10 12.63
C PRO A 55 -0.85 -3.12 13.77
N ARG A 56 -0.78 -4.42 13.44
CA ARG A 56 -0.91 -5.52 14.37
C ARG A 56 0.34 -6.39 14.36
N THR A 57 0.63 -6.99 15.51
CA THR A 57 1.44 -8.20 15.61
C THR A 57 0.48 -9.36 15.80
N TYR A 58 0.66 -10.44 15.04
CA TYR A 58 -0.18 -11.64 15.13
C TYR A 58 0.66 -12.90 14.93
N LYS A 59 0.06 -14.05 15.19
CA LYS A 59 0.62 -15.36 14.86
C LYS A 59 -0.20 -16.05 13.79
N MET A 60 0.48 -16.69 12.86
CA MET A 60 -0.18 -17.50 11.84
C MET A 60 -0.72 -18.78 12.47
N LYS A 61 -2.00 -19.11 12.19
CA LYS A 61 -2.65 -20.32 12.74
C LYS A 61 -1.92 -21.63 12.40
N PRO A 62 -1.34 -21.82 11.20
CA PRO A 62 -0.72 -23.10 10.85
C PRO A 62 0.55 -23.44 11.63
N ASP A 63 1.35 -22.45 12.01
CA ASP A 63 2.72 -22.66 12.52
C ASP A 63 3.11 -21.76 13.70
N ASP A 64 2.18 -20.96 14.23
CA ASP A 64 2.41 -19.97 15.28
C ASP A 64 3.50 -18.94 14.96
N GLU A 65 3.87 -18.78 13.67
CA GLU A 65 4.89 -17.83 13.26
C GLU A 65 4.41 -16.41 13.54
N GLN A 66 5.23 -15.66 14.29
CA GLN A 66 4.92 -14.28 14.64
C GLN A 66 5.25 -13.34 13.48
N GLN A 67 4.25 -12.57 13.06
CA GLN A 67 4.35 -11.63 11.95
C GLN A 67 3.77 -10.26 12.34
N ILE A 68 4.09 -9.24 11.55
CA ILE A 68 3.49 -7.92 11.64
C ILE A 68 2.73 -7.60 10.35
N GLY A 69 1.64 -6.85 10.47
CA GLY A 69 0.83 -6.48 9.33
C GLY A 69 -0.49 -5.86 9.75
N PHE A 70 -1.55 -6.17 9.01
CA PHE A 70 -2.89 -5.69 9.29
C PHE A 70 -3.91 -6.83 9.23
N VAL A 71 -5.05 -6.63 9.90
CA VAL A 71 -6.24 -7.46 9.73
C VAL A 71 -7.06 -6.89 8.57
N ALA A 72 -7.31 -7.69 7.54
CA ALA A 72 -7.97 -7.24 6.32
C ALA A 72 -9.34 -6.57 6.57
N GLN A 73 -10.13 -7.11 7.50
CA GLN A 73 -11.44 -6.57 7.89
C GLN A 73 -11.34 -5.20 8.56
N GLU A 74 -10.23 -4.92 9.27
CA GLU A 74 -10.02 -3.60 9.87
C GLU A 74 -9.65 -2.58 8.81
N LEU A 75 -8.81 -2.96 7.83
CA LEU A 75 -8.44 -2.10 6.71
C LEU A 75 -9.63 -1.81 5.79
N GLU A 76 -10.50 -2.78 5.56
CA GLU A 76 -11.66 -2.65 4.68
C GLU A 76 -12.60 -1.49 5.10
N LEU A 77 -12.64 -1.16 6.39
CA LEU A 77 -13.43 -0.04 6.91
C LEU A 77 -12.87 1.34 6.54
N ASP A 78 -11.54 1.43 6.36
CA ASP A 78 -10.83 2.70 6.15
C ASP A 78 -10.35 2.87 4.69
N ILE A 79 -9.94 1.79 4.03
CA ILE A 79 -9.39 1.74 2.67
C ILE A 79 -9.87 0.45 1.97
N PRO A 80 -11.13 0.36 1.55
CA PRO A 80 -11.71 -0.87 0.99
C PRO A 80 -11.03 -1.35 -0.30
N GLU A 81 -10.49 -0.44 -1.12
CA GLU A 81 -9.94 -0.77 -2.45
C GLU A 81 -8.69 -1.66 -2.40
N ILE A 82 -7.98 -1.69 -1.26
CA ILE A 82 -6.80 -2.53 -1.09
C ILE A 82 -7.13 -3.90 -0.49
N VAL A 83 -8.40 -4.17 -0.19
CA VAL A 83 -8.85 -5.46 0.35
C VAL A 83 -9.59 -6.23 -0.74
N THR A 84 -9.29 -7.52 -0.87
CA THR A 84 -9.91 -8.38 -1.88
C THR A 84 -10.31 -9.73 -1.27
N GLY A 85 -11.25 -10.43 -1.90
CA GLY A 85 -11.75 -11.72 -1.42
C GLY A 85 -13.00 -11.61 -0.55
N GLU A 86 -13.43 -12.73 0.03
CA GLU A 86 -14.65 -12.85 0.84
C GLU A 86 -14.31 -13.17 2.30
N ASP A 87 -15.29 -13.05 3.20
CA ASP A 87 -15.10 -13.40 4.60
C ASP A 87 -14.55 -14.83 4.76
N GLY A 88 -13.44 -14.93 5.50
CA GLY A 88 -12.68 -16.18 5.67
C GLY A 88 -11.50 -16.34 4.72
N SER A 89 -11.39 -15.53 3.64
CA SER A 89 -10.30 -15.59 2.65
C SER A 89 -9.83 -14.22 2.15
N LYS A 90 -10.12 -13.14 2.89
CA LYS A 90 -9.68 -11.78 2.54
C LYS A 90 -8.15 -11.65 2.49
N GLY A 91 -7.68 -10.94 1.48
CA GLY A 91 -6.28 -10.56 1.29
C GLY A 91 -6.11 -9.05 1.17
N VAL A 92 -4.87 -8.57 1.35
CA VAL A 92 -4.53 -7.15 1.32
C VAL A 92 -3.48 -6.88 0.23
N ALA A 93 -3.75 -5.92 -0.64
CA ALA A 93 -2.81 -5.40 -1.63
C ALA A 93 -1.83 -4.40 -0.98
N TYR A 94 -0.92 -4.90 -0.16
CA TYR A 94 0.05 -4.09 0.61
C TYR A 94 0.82 -3.08 -0.25
N GLY A 95 1.10 -3.41 -1.51
CA GLY A 95 1.79 -2.49 -2.44
C GLY A 95 1.04 -1.17 -2.65
N GLN A 96 -0.29 -1.19 -2.69
CA GLN A 96 -1.10 0.02 -2.89
C GLN A 96 -1.11 0.94 -1.66
N LEU A 97 -0.91 0.38 -0.46
CA LEU A 97 -0.82 1.15 0.78
C LEU A 97 0.34 2.17 0.74
N THR A 98 1.38 1.92 -0.06
CA THR A 98 2.53 2.83 -0.19
C THR A 98 2.15 4.22 -0.72
N ALA A 99 1.18 4.32 -1.63
CA ALA A 99 0.69 5.60 -2.14
C ALA A 99 -0.04 6.39 -1.04
N VAL A 100 -0.86 5.71 -0.24
CA VAL A 100 -1.56 6.30 0.91
C VAL A 100 -0.57 6.80 1.96
N LEU A 101 0.43 5.99 2.30
CA LEU A 101 1.48 6.36 3.25
C LEU A 101 2.32 7.53 2.73
N THR A 102 2.61 7.58 1.42
CA THR A 102 3.34 8.70 0.80
C THR A 102 2.57 10.01 0.95
N LYS A 103 1.28 10.02 0.66
CA LYS A 103 0.44 11.21 0.85
C LYS A 103 0.37 11.65 2.30
N ALA A 104 0.22 10.69 3.22
CA ALA A 104 0.26 10.97 4.66
C ALA A 104 1.58 11.59 5.14
N ILE A 105 2.72 11.15 4.60
CA ILE A 105 4.04 11.71 4.92
C ILE A 105 4.17 13.13 4.36
N GLN A 106 3.67 13.39 3.14
CA GLN A 106 3.66 14.75 2.57
C GLN A 106 2.86 15.72 3.43
N GLU A 107 1.65 15.34 3.84
CA GLU A 107 0.82 16.14 4.75
C GLU A 107 1.47 16.34 6.11
N GLN A 108 2.11 15.29 6.65
CA GLN A 108 2.87 15.41 7.90
C GLN A 108 4.05 16.39 7.77
N GLN A 109 4.74 16.38 6.63
CA GLN A 109 5.86 17.29 6.36
C GLN A 109 5.40 18.75 6.29
N GLU A 110 4.28 19.02 5.62
CA GLU A 110 3.67 20.37 5.57
C GLU A 110 3.33 20.89 6.98
N LEU A 111 2.76 20.04 7.84
CA LEU A 111 2.47 20.40 9.24
C LEU A 111 3.74 20.71 10.03
N ILE A 112 4.82 19.97 9.81
CA ILE A 112 6.11 20.21 10.49
C ILE A 112 6.71 21.55 10.06
N GLU A 113 6.69 21.87 8.77
CA GLU A 113 7.22 23.13 8.23
C GLU A 113 6.44 24.35 8.73
N ASP A 114 5.10 24.23 8.80
CA ASP A 114 4.26 25.26 9.40
C ASP A 114 4.58 25.48 10.89
N LEU A 115 4.68 24.40 11.67
CA LEU A 115 5.05 24.48 13.09
C LEU A 115 6.44 25.11 13.29
N GLN A 116 7.42 24.75 12.46
CA GLN A 116 8.75 25.36 12.51
C GLN A 116 8.71 26.86 12.23
N THR A 117 7.91 27.28 11.25
CA THR A 117 7.71 28.69 10.92
C THR A 117 7.09 29.46 12.09
N GLN A 118 6.05 28.89 12.72
CA GLN A 118 5.42 29.47 13.90
C GLN A 118 6.40 29.61 15.07
N ILE A 119 7.20 28.58 15.36
CA ILE A 119 8.20 28.60 16.42
C ILE A 119 9.26 29.69 16.18
N ASN A 120 9.74 29.83 14.94
CA ASN A 120 10.73 30.87 14.61
C ASN A 120 10.16 32.28 14.80
N ASN A 121 8.90 32.51 14.41
CA ASN A 121 8.22 33.78 14.62
C ASN A 121 7.99 34.10 16.10
N LEU A 122 7.77 33.09 16.94
CA LEU A 122 7.61 33.26 18.39
C LEU A 122 8.95 33.51 19.11
N ARG A 123 10.04 32.89 18.64
CA ARG A 123 11.39 33.03 19.23
C ARG A 123 12.14 34.27 18.76
N GLY A 124 11.76 34.84 17.62
CA GLY A 124 12.31 36.09 17.08
C GLY A 124 11.67 37.36 17.66
N LYS A 125 10.80 37.23 18.66
CA LYS A 125 10.32 38.31 19.53
C LYS A 125 11.09 38.30 20.85
#